data_AF-A0AAW1KJG8-F1
#
_entry.id   AF-A0AAW1KJG8-F1
#
_cell.length_a   1.000
_cell.length_b   1.000
_cell.length_c   1.000
_cell.angle_alpha   90.00
_cell.angle_beta   90.00
_cell.angle_gamma   90.00
#
_symmetry.space_group_name_H-M   'P 1'
#
loop_
_entity.id
_entity.type
_entity.pdbx_description
1 polymer ?
#
loop_
_entity_poly.entity_id
_entity_poly.type
_entity_poly.pdbx_seq_one_letter_code
_entity_poly.pdbx_strand_id
1 'polypeptide(L)'
;MERRYEDTCAKTERLREAGYEVIERWECDFRNTMTDEIKDYTENHELLRNTPLNPRDAFYGGRTGASKMYHTVVEDEKINEQLNQNECTHSDEQRALTGTWVIDEVRKSIEKGYSVLEIYEVWKYHVVNGLFREYIDEYLKIKQQATGWPLGCDSTEEKQKYIQQYLEKEGVKLNPDKIAKNPGLRQVGKAVITSFWGKLGQRENQSKTTIVNEPAQFFSLLTNPTINVNTVQTINENTLVVNWEHKEEVYDPLPTVNVCLAAYTTAQARLKLYSYLEKLDDRVLYYDTDSVIYISRPSEWDVPLGSFLGEMTDELECYGGGSYITTFASGGPKLYAYRVYSPTQDKYHDTIKVKGGRSR
;
A
#
# COMPACT_ATOMS: atom_id res chain seq x y z
N MET A 1 -19.11 10.34 30.20
CA MET A 1 -18.14 10.62 31.29
C MET A 1 -18.12 9.44 32.26
N GLU A 2 -19.29 8.91 32.65
CA GLU A 2 -19.43 7.67 33.45
C GLU A 2 -18.62 6.49 32.93
N ARG A 3 -18.77 6.10 31.65
CA ARG A 3 -18.09 4.91 31.11
C ARG A 3 -16.56 4.92 31.21
N ARG A 4 -15.91 6.09 31.06
CA ARG A 4 -14.44 6.21 31.18
C ARG A 4 -13.97 6.19 32.63
N TYR A 5 -14.74 6.81 33.51
CA TYR A 5 -14.47 6.73 34.94
C TYR A 5 -14.62 5.29 35.43
N GLU A 6 -15.66 4.59 34.97
CA GLU A 6 -15.88 3.17 35.22
C GLU A 6 -14.75 2.29 34.67
N ASP A 7 -14.32 2.49 33.42
CA ASP A 7 -13.22 1.73 32.81
C ASP A 7 -11.87 1.99 33.50
N THR A 8 -11.61 3.25 33.89
CA THR A 8 -10.39 3.63 34.62
C THR A 8 -10.39 3.03 36.02
N CYS A 9 -11.51 3.13 36.74
CA CYS A 9 -11.69 2.49 38.04
C CYS A 9 -11.52 0.97 37.94
N ALA A 10 -12.11 0.32 36.94
CA ALA A 10 -11.98 -1.13 36.72
C ALA A 10 -10.53 -1.55 36.40
N LYS A 11 -9.79 -0.73 35.64
CA LYS A 11 -8.36 -0.97 35.37
C LYS A 11 -7.50 -0.76 36.62
N THR A 12 -7.75 0.30 37.38
CA THR A 12 -7.09 0.58 38.66
C THR A 12 -7.33 -0.56 39.66
N GLU A 13 -8.56 -1.04 39.75
CA GLU A 13 -8.95 -2.14 40.64
C GLU A 13 -8.25 -3.45 40.26
N ARG A 14 -8.22 -3.81 38.97
CA ARG A 14 -7.45 -4.96 38.48
C ARG A 14 -5.96 -4.90 38.82
N LEU A 15 -5.35 -3.72 38.71
CA LEU A 15 -3.93 -3.53 39.03
C LEU A 15 -3.68 -3.68 40.53
N ARG A 16 -4.58 -3.16 41.38
CA ARG A 16 -4.51 -3.35 42.84
C ARG A 16 -4.74 -4.82 43.23
N GLU A 17 -5.68 -5.52 42.60
CA GLU A 17 -5.93 -6.95 42.79
C GLU A 17 -4.73 -7.83 42.41
N ALA A 18 -3.99 -7.42 41.38
CA ALA A 18 -2.74 -8.07 40.99
C ALA A 18 -1.55 -7.75 41.92
N GLY A 19 -1.77 -7.00 43.02
CA GLY A 19 -0.79 -6.72 44.05
C GLY A 19 0.10 -5.50 43.79
N TYR A 20 -0.20 -4.68 42.78
CA TYR A 20 0.56 -3.47 42.48
C TYR A 20 0.11 -2.29 43.35
N GLU A 21 1.08 -1.45 43.76
CA GLU A 21 0.80 -0.13 44.32
C GLU A 21 0.45 0.83 43.18
N VAL A 22 -0.83 1.21 43.07
CA VAL A 22 -1.31 2.10 41.99
C VAL A 22 -1.45 3.52 42.52
N ILE A 23 -0.60 4.43 42.03
CA ILE A 23 -0.64 5.85 42.32
C ILE A 23 -1.30 6.59 41.15
N GLU A 24 -2.48 7.16 41.38
CA GLU A 24 -3.20 7.95 40.39
C GLU A 24 -2.79 9.42 40.50
N ARG A 25 -2.31 10.01 39.40
CA ARG A 25 -1.91 11.43 39.33
C ARG A 25 -2.45 12.08 38.06
N TRP A 26 -2.74 13.38 38.14
CA TRP A 26 -3.05 14.18 36.96
C TRP A 26 -1.80 14.35 36.09
N GLU A 27 -2.00 14.36 34.77
CA GLU A 27 -0.92 14.51 33.79
C GLU A 27 -0.08 15.78 34.02
N CYS A 28 -0.73 16.90 34.40
CA CYS A 28 -0.04 18.15 34.70
C CYS A 28 0.86 18.04 35.95
N ASP A 29 0.39 17.35 36.99
CA ASP A 29 1.17 17.13 38.21
C ASP A 29 2.33 16.16 37.96
N PHE A 30 2.11 15.14 37.12
CA PHE A 30 3.14 14.19 36.72
C PHE A 30 4.26 14.88 35.92
N ARG A 31 3.90 15.74 34.97
CA ARG A 31 4.86 16.54 34.19
C ARG A 31 5.72 17.46 35.06
N ASN A 32 5.15 18.01 36.13
CA ASN A 32 5.90 18.85 37.08
C ASN A 32 6.90 18.05 37.93
N THR A 33 6.71 16.73 38.06
CA THR A 33 7.61 15.83 38.80
C THR A 33 8.61 15.08 37.91
N MET A 34 8.64 15.38 36.60
CA MET A 34 9.45 14.69 35.62
C MET A 34 10.94 15.06 35.78
N THR A 35 11.73 14.15 36.34
CA THR A 35 13.20 14.25 36.37
C THR A 35 13.80 13.61 35.12
N ASP A 36 15.08 13.87 34.83
CA ASP A 36 15.76 13.25 33.68
C ASP A 36 15.79 11.71 33.77
N GLU A 37 15.89 11.14 34.97
CA GLU A 37 15.78 9.67 35.19
C GLU A 37 14.38 9.13 34.92
N ILE A 38 13.33 9.84 35.36
CA ILE A 38 11.95 9.43 35.08
C ILE A 38 11.65 9.56 33.58
N LYS A 39 12.21 10.59 32.95
CA LYS A 39 12.09 10.79 31.51
C LYS A 39 12.77 9.64 30.74
N ASP A 40 14.02 9.31 31.09
CA ASP A 40 14.75 8.18 30.52
C ASP A 40 13.99 6.87 30.73
N TYR A 41 13.44 6.63 31.93
CA TYR A 41 12.57 5.49 32.19
C TYR A 41 11.30 5.53 31.32
N THR A 42 10.60 6.65 31.21
CA THR A 42 9.38 6.72 30.36
C THR A 42 9.66 6.58 28.86
N GLU A 43 10.87 6.89 28.41
CA GLU A 43 11.23 6.81 26.98
C GLU A 43 11.90 5.46 26.64
N ASN A 44 12.65 4.87 27.57
CA ASN A 44 13.52 3.71 27.31
C ASN A 44 13.18 2.46 28.14
N HIS A 45 12.21 2.51 29.05
CA HIS A 45 11.82 1.33 29.85
C HIS A 45 11.30 0.21 28.94
N GLU A 46 11.67 -1.04 29.24
CA GLU A 46 11.37 -2.21 28.39
C GLU A 46 9.88 -2.38 28.07
N LEU A 47 8.98 -1.96 28.97
CA LEU A 47 7.53 -1.98 28.74
C LEU A 47 7.01 -0.87 27.80
N LEU A 48 7.78 0.20 27.59
CA LEU A 48 7.44 1.34 26.71
C LEU A 48 8.23 1.29 25.39
N ARG A 49 9.47 0.78 25.46
CA ARG A 49 10.34 0.46 24.32
C ARG A 49 9.70 -0.56 23.39
N ASN A 50 8.94 -1.49 23.96
CA ASN A 50 8.12 -2.45 23.23
C ASN A 50 6.68 -1.92 23.13
N THR A 51 6.49 -0.83 22.38
CA THR A 51 5.13 -0.41 22.02
C THR A 51 4.46 -1.59 21.30
N PRO A 52 3.18 -1.91 21.60
CA PRO A 52 2.52 -3.07 21.00
C PRO A 52 2.62 -3.05 19.48
N LEU A 53 2.77 -4.24 18.88
CA LEU A 53 2.88 -4.39 17.43
C LEU A 53 1.73 -3.64 16.72
N ASN A 54 2.09 -2.66 15.89
CA ASN A 54 1.13 -1.96 15.06
C ASN A 54 1.12 -2.53 13.64
N PRO A 55 0.08 -3.31 13.25
CA PRO A 55 0.01 -3.94 11.94
C PRO A 55 -0.06 -2.92 10.79
N ARG A 56 -0.39 -1.64 11.07
CA ARG A 56 -0.38 -0.58 10.05
C ARG A 56 1.02 -0.25 9.57
N ASP A 57 2.05 -0.54 10.36
CA ASP A 57 3.43 -0.25 9.96
C ASP A 57 3.90 -1.17 8.83
N ALA A 58 3.29 -2.35 8.67
CA ALA A 58 3.52 -3.26 7.55
C ALA A 58 3.01 -2.73 6.19
N PHE A 59 2.27 -1.61 6.18
CA PHE A 59 1.90 -0.92 4.93
C PHE A 59 3.07 -0.17 4.29
N TYR A 60 4.08 0.20 5.09
CA TYR A 60 5.25 0.92 4.63
C TYR A 60 6.29 -0.07 4.09
N GLY A 61 6.90 0.29 2.96
CA GLY A 61 7.73 -0.61 2.14
C GLY A 61 7.55 -0.26 0.67
N GLY A 62 8.60 0.26 0.05
CA GLY A 62 8.58 0.92 -1.26
C GLY A 62 7.90 0.10 -2.35
N ARG A 63 6.65 0.45 -2.66
CA ARG A 63 5.94 -0.04 -3.85
C ARG A 63 6.35 0.72 -5.11
N THR A 64 7.15 1.77 -4.98
CA THR A 64 7.61 2.58 -6.10
C THR A 64 9.10 2.84 -5.94
N GLY A 65 9.88 2.57 -6.99
CA GLY A 65 11.32 2.82 -7.01
C GLY A 65 11.80 3.13 -8.42
N ALA A 66 12.67 4.12 -8.55
CA ALA A 66 13.45 4.36 -9.75
C ALA A 66 14.81 3.69 -9.55
N SER A 67 15.07 2.62 -10.30
CA SER A 67 16.35 1.92 -10.25
C SER A 67 17.40 2.64 -11.09
N LYS A 68 16.99 3.33 -12.17
CA LYS A 68 17.86 4.15 -13.02
C LYS A 68 17.24 5.51 -13.30
N MET A 69 18.05 6.56 -13.25
CA MET A 69 17.58 7.95 -13.45
C MET A 69 17.49 8.34 -14.93
N TYR A 70 18.33 7.77 -15.80
CA TYR A 70 18.32 8.04 -17.24
C TYR A 70 18.83 6.83 -18.03
N HIS A 71 18.13 6.43 -19.09
CA HIS A 71 18.54 5.35 -19.98
C HIS A 71 18.11 5.60 -21.42
N THR A 72 19.08 5.54 -22.34
CA THR A 72 18.85 5.48 -23.80
C THR A 72 19.38 4.14 -24.28
N VAL A 73 18.61 3.43 -25.11
CA VAL A 73 19.01 2.13 -25.67
C VAL A 73 20.10 2.37 -26.72
N VAL A 74 21.29 1.78 -26.55
CA VAL A 74 22.42 1.88 -27.50
C VAL A 74 23.05 0.50 -27.70
N GLU A 75 23.46 0.20 -28.95
CA GLU A 75 24.27 -0.96 -29.30
C GLU A 75 25.69 -0.80 -28.73
N ASP A 76 26.13 -1.80 -27.96
CA ASP A 76 27.47 -1.99 -27.38
C ASP A 76 27.96 -1.00 -26.27
N GLU A 77 27.76 -1.47 -25.04
CA GLU A 77 28.43 -1.17 -23.74
C GLU A 77 28.03 0.01 -22.81
N LYS A 78 27.95 -0.44 -21.53
CA LYS A 78 28.30 0.10 -20.19
C LYS A 78 27.70 1.41 -19.65
N ILE A 79 27.06 1.23 -18.48
CA ILE A 79 26.51 2.25 -17.60
C ILE A 79 27.52 2.58 -16.50
N ASN A 80 27.74 3.88 -16.28
CA ASN A 80 28.37 4.41 -15.08
C ASN A 80 27.28 5.06 -14.22
N GLU A 81 26.72 4.30 -13.27
CA GLU A 81 26.04 4.86 -12.12
C GLU A 81 26.98 4.69 -10.92
N GLN A 82 27.36 5.81 -10.31
CA GLN A 82 27.94 5.82 -8.96
C GLN A 82 26.85 5.49 -7.93
N LEU A 83 26.27 4.29 -8.01
CA LEU A 83 25.89 3.62 -6.77
C LEU A 83 27.22 3.32 -6.07
N ASN A 84 27.30 3.55 -4.76
CA ASN A 84 28.53 3.35 -4.01
C ASN A 84 28.97 1.88 -4.20
N GLN A 85 29.91 1.64 -5.13
CA GLN A 85 30.48 0.32 -5.40
C GLN A 85 31.47 -0.09 -4.32
N ASN A 86 31.77 0.84 -3.40
CA ASN A 86 32.58 0.58 -2.24
C ASN A 86 31.79 -0.29 -1.26
N GLU A 87 32.48 -1.27 -0.67
CA GLU A 87 31.92 -2.04 0.43
C GLU A 87 31.35 -1.09 1.51
N CYS A 88 30.13 -1.37 1.93
CA CYS A 88 29.47 -0.59 2.97
C CYS A 88 30.31 -0.63 4.25
N THR A 89 30.79 0.52 4.72
CA THR A 89 31.61 0.62 5.94
C THR A 89 30.78 0.73 7.22
N HIS A 90 29.45 0.62 7.12
CA HIS A 90 28.56 0.68 8.28
C HIS A 90 28.61 -0.63 9.05
N SER A 91 28.50 -0.54 10.38
CA SER A 91 28.38 -1.74 11.22
C SER A 91 27.05 -2.47 10.99
N ASP A 92 26.95 -3.72 11.45
CA ASP A 92 25.71 -4.48 11.33
C ASP A 92 24.56 -3.81 12.09
N GLU A 93 24.82 -3.12 13.20
CA GLU A 93 23.81 -2.34 13.93
C GLU A 93 23.32 -1.14 13.13
N GLN A 94 24.19 -0.46 12.39
CA GLN A 94 23.82 0.66 11.54
C GLN A 94 23.04 0.22 10.29
N ARG A 95 23.19 -1.05 9.89
CA ARG A 95 22.47 -1.69 8.78
C ARG A 95 21.19 -2.39 9.23
N ALA A 96 20.98 -2.53 10.55
CA ALA A 96 19.81 -3.18 11.10
C ALA A 96 18.55 -2.38 10.79
N LEU A 97 17.50 -3.10 10.42
CA LEU A 97 16.17 -2.53 10.19
C LEU A 97 15.27 -2.97 11.34
N THR A 98 14.57 -2.01 11.93
CA THR A 98 13.52 -2.27 12.93
C THR A 98 12.18 -1.82 12.38
N GLY A 99 11.16 -2.66 12.49
CA GLY A 99 9.85 -2.41 11.93
C GLY A 99 8.90 -3.59 12.09
N THR A 100 7.72 -3.44 11.49
CA THR A 100 6.67 -4.47 11.48
C THR A 100 6.51 -5.00 10.07
N TRP A 101 6.57 -6.31 9.90
CA TRP A 101 6.45 -6.96 8.59
C TRP A 101 5.49 -8.14 8.65
N VAL A 102 4.91 -8.46 7.49
CA VAL A 102 4.23 -9.74 7.32
C VAL A 102 5.29 -10.85 7.25
N ILE A 103 5.05 -11.97 7.92
CA ILE A 103 6.02 -13.06 8.04
C ILE A 103 6.59 -13.57 6.71
N ASP A 104 5.81 -13.50 5.63
CA ASP A 104 6.26 -13.93 4.29
C ASP A 104 7.35 -13.01 3.71
N GLU A 105 7.35 -11.73 4.04
CA GLU A 105 8.41 -10.80 3.63
C GLU A 105 9.69 -11.04 4.43
N VAL A 106 9.55 -11.39 5.72
CA VAL A 106 10.69 -11.79 6.57
C VAL A 106 11.31 -13.08 6.02
N ARG A 107 10.49 -14.09 5.68
CA ARG A 107 10.96 -15.31 5.03
C ARG A 107 11.71 -15.02 3.72
N LYS A 108 11.15 -14.15 2.87
CA LYS A 108 11.82 -13.76 1.62
C LYS A 108 13.15 -13.03 1.88
N SER A 109 13.23 -12.24 2.95
CA SER A 109 14.47 -11.56 3.33
C SER A 109 15.53 -12.55 3.80
N ILE A 110 15.15 -13.58 4.56
CA ILE A 110 16.06 -14.66 4.96
C ILE A 110 16.58 -15.43 3.74
N GLU A 111 15.72 -15.74 2.76
CA GLU A 111 16.16 -16.33 1.47
C GLU A 111 17.19 -15.46 0.75
N LYS A 112 17.15 -14.15 0.96
CA LYS A 112 18.08 -13.16 0.38
C LYS A 112 19.36 -12.97 1.20
N GLY A 113 19.55 -13.72 2.28
CA GLY A 113 20.75 -13.68 3.11
C GLY A 113 20.67 -12.68 4.27
N TYR A 114 19.51 -12.06 4.52
CA TYR A 114 19.32 -11.25 5.72
C TYR A 114 19.19 -12.15 6.96
N SER A 115 19.66 -11.66 8.10
CA SER A 115 19.55 -12.35 9.39
C SER A 115 18.57 -11.63 10.30
N VAL A 116 17.77 -12.38 11.04
CA VAL A 116 16.89 -11.82 12.08
C VAL A 116 17.71 -11.65 13.36
N LEU A 117 17.85 -10.41 13.81
CA LEU A 117 18.62 -10.08 15.02
C LEU A 117 17.78 -10.27 16.29
N GLU A 118 16.55 -9.73 16.28
CA GLU A 118 15.65 -9.72 17.43
C GLU A 118 14.19 -9.80 16.98
N ILE A 119 13.32 -10.45 17.78
CA ILE A 119 11.88 -10.53 17.56
C ILE A 119 11.18 -10.04 18.83
N TYR A 120 10.43 -8.95 18.72
CA TYR A 120 9.70 -8.37 19.84
C TYR A 120 8.32 -9.00 20.04
N GLU A 121 7.53 -9.17 18.97
CA GLU A 121 6.16 -9.69 19.04
C GLU A 121 5.76 -10.41 17.75
N VAL A 122 4.92 -11.45 17.86
CA VAL A 122 4.41 -12.23 16.70
C VAL A 122 2.91 -12.44 16.82
N TRP A 123 2.17 -12.01 15.81
CA TRP A 123 0.74 -12.29 15.68
C TRP A 123 0.50 -13.51 14.79
N LYS A 124 -0.13 -14.56 15.34
CA LYS A 124 -0.45 -15.79 14.62
C LYS A 124 -1.96 -15.94 14.46
N TYR A 125 -2.38 -16.22 13.23
CA TYR A 125 -3.79 -16.36 12.85
C TYR A 125 -4.10 -17.75 12.31
N HIS A 126 -5.37 -18.14 12.42
CA HIS A 126 -5.90 -19.30 11.70
C HIS A 126 -6.12 -18.93 10.22
N VAL A 127 -5.59 -19.74 9.31
CA VAL A 127 -5.69 -19.50 7.86
C VAL A 127 -6.90 -20.21 7.29
N VAL A 128 -7.73 -19.48 6.56
CA VAL A 128 -8.86 -20.03 5.79
C VAL A 128 -8.70 -19.66 4.33
N ASN A 129 -9.02 -20.59 3.43
CA ASN A 129 -8.95 -20.37 1.99
C ASN A 129 -10.33 -20.09 1.41
N GLY A 130 -10.39 -19.20 0.41
CA GLY A 130 -11.60 -18.97 -0.38
C GLY A 130 -12.63 -18.02 0.24
N LEU A 131 -12.31 -17.34 1.36
CA LEU A 131 -13.22 -16.40 2.04
C LEU A 131 -13.82 -15.34 1.11
N PHE A 132 -13.05 -14.88 0.12
CA PHE A 132 -13.47 -13.85 -0.83
C PHE A 132 -13.69 -14.39 -2.26
N ARG A 133 -13.68 -15.72 -2.47
CA ARG A 133 -13.70 -16.31 -3.82
C ARG A 133 -14.94 -15.88 -4.60
N GLU A 134 -16.13 -16.19 -4.09
CA GLU A 134 -17.39 -15.87 -4.76
C GLU A 134 -17.55 -14.37 -5.03
N TYR A 135 -17.12 -13.55 -4.08
CA TYR A 135 -17.13 -12.10 -4.22
C TYR A 135 -16.21 -11.63 -5.37
N ILE A 136 -14.95 -12.08 -5.37
CA ILE A 136 -13.98 -11.70 -6.40
C ILE A 136 -14.41 -12.24 -7.77
N ASP A 137 -14.90 -13.48 -7.84
CA ASP A 137 -15.32 -14.14 -9.08
C ASP A 137 -16.43 -13.36 -9.80
N GLU A 138 -17.42 -12.87 -9.06
CA GLU A 138 -18.54 -12.10 -9.62
C GLU A 138 -18.07 -10.76 -10.23
N TYR A 139 -17.24 -10.00 -9.51
CA TYR A 139 -16.75 -8.72 -10.02
C TYR A 139 -15.66 -8.87 -11.07
N LEU A 140 -14.86 -9.94 -11.00
CA LEU A 140 -13.90 -10.31 -12.04
C LEU A 140 -14.63 -10.66 -13.33
N LYS A 141 -15.73 -11.41 -13.25
CA LYS A 141 -16.62 -11.70 -14.39
C LYS A 141 -17.17 -10.42 -15.01
N ILE A 142 -17.70 -9.49 -14.20
CA ILE A 142 -18.21 -8.21 -14.70
C ILE A 142 -17.10 -7.42 -15.42
N LYS A 143 -15.93 -7.30 -14.79
CA LYS A 143 -14.76 -6.62 -15.35
C LYS A 143 -14.32 -7.24 -16.68
N GLN A 144 -14.25 -8.57 -16.75
CA GLN A 144 -13.76 -9.26 -17.94
C GLN A 144 -14.76 -9.17 -19.10
N GLN A 145 -16.04 -9.42 -18.84
CA GLN A 145 -17.10 -9.28 -19.86
C GLN A 145 -17.17 -7.85 -20.40
N ALA A 146 -17.01 -6.84 -19.55
CA ALA A 146 -17.01 -5.43 -19.94
C ALA A 146 -15.71 -4.98 -20.65
N THR A 147 -14.64 -5.78 -20.64
CA THR A 147 -13.42 -5.49 -21.42
C THR A 147 -13.65 -5.75 -22.91
N GLY A 148 -14.51 -6.71 -23.23
CA GLY A 148 -14.77 -7.15 -24.60
C GLY A 148 -13.93 -8.36 -24.99
N TRP A 149 -14.04 -8.76 -26.25
CA TRP A 149 -13.29 -9.88 -26.81
C TRP A 149 -11.80 -9.51 -26.99
N PRO A 150 -10.87 -10.43 -26.72
CA PRO A 150 -9.46 -10.25 -27.07
C PRO A 150 -9.25 -10.01 -28.57
N LEU A 151 -8.14 -9.36 -28.92
CA LEU A 151 -7.75 -9.18 -30.33
C LEU A 151 -7.49 -10.54 -30.98
N GLY A 152 -8.00 -10.73 -32.21
CA GLY A 152 -7.90 -12.00 -32.93
C GLY A 152 -8.89 -13.08 -32.47
N CYS A 153 -9.95 -12.71 -31.73
CA CYS A 153 -11.02 -13.61 -31.30
C CYS A 153 -12.31 -13.35 -32.10
N ASP A 154 -12.25 -13.54 -33.41
CA ASP A 154 -13.34 -13.17 -34.34
C ASP A 154 -14.26 -14.36 -34.64
N SER A 155 -13.71 -15.57 -34.67
CA SER A 155 -14.45 -16.81 -34.95
C SER A 155 -15.21 -17.33 -33.73
N THR A 156 -16.24 -18.14 -33.98
CA THR A 156 -17.03 -18.78 -32.92
C THR A 156 -16.18 -19.76 -32.10
N GLU A 157 -15.25 -20.46 -32.76
CA GLU A 157 -14.34 -21.41 -32.15
C GLU A 157 -13.35 -20.73 -31.20
N GLU A 158 -12.78 -19.59 -31.59
CA GLU A 158 -11.88 -18.81 -30.74
C GLU A 158 -12.61 -18.25 -29.51
N LYS A 159 -13.84 -17.76 -29.70
CA LYS A 159 -14.69 -17.26 -28.60
C LYS A 159 -15.00 -18.36 -27.59
N GLN A 160 -15.33 -19.55 -28.07
CA GLN A 160 -15.59 -20.70 -27.21
C GLN A 160 -14.33 -21.17 -26.48
N LYS A 161 -13.19 -21.21 -27.19
CA LYS A 161 -11.89 -21.55 -26.61
C LYS A 161 -11.49 -20.57 -25.50
N TYR A 162 -11.68 -19.27 -25.72
CA TYR A 162 -11.41 -18.24 -24.72
C TYR A 162 -12.26 -18.41 -23.46
N ILE A 163 -13.58 -18.65 -23.61
CA ILE A 163 -14.48 -18.89 -22.47
C ILE A 163 -14.05 -20.14 -21.68
N GLN A 164 -13.71 -21.23 -22.39
CA GLN A 164 -13.27 -22.46 -21.77
C GLN A 164 -11.95 -22.28 -21.01
N GLN A 165 -10.97 -21.61 -21.62
CA GLN A 165 -9.70 -21.30 -20.97
C GLN A 165 -9.88 -20.42 -19.72
N TYR A 166 -10.81 -19.46 -19.77
CA TYR A 166 -11.10 -18.61 -18.62
C TYR A 166 -11.75 -19.41 -17.48
N LEU A 167 -12.67 -20.34 -17.81
CA LEU A 167 -13.25 -21.25 -16.81
C LEU A 167 -12.21 -22.18 -16.20
N GLU A 168 -11.31 -22.74 -17.01
CA GLU A 168 -10.26 -23.68 -16.55
C GLU A 168 -9.22 -22.99 -15.66
N LYS A 169 -8.78 -21.79 -16.03
CA LYS A 169 -7.74 -21.06 -15.28
C LYS A 169 -8.28 -20.30 -14.07
N GLU A 170 -9.39 -19.58 -14.25
CA GLU A 170 -9.92 -18.66 -13.22
C GLU A 170 -11.07 -19.29 -12.42
N GLY A 171 -11.66 -20.38 -12.89
CA GLY A 171 -12.89 -20.94 -12.29
C GLY A 171 -14.14 -20.09 -12.57
N VAL A 172 -14.04 -19.04 -13.39
CA VAL A 172 -15.10 -18.07 -13.62
C VAL A 172 -15.78 -18.32 -14.97
N LYS A 173 -17.09 -18.58 -14.95
CA LYS A 173 -17.88 -18.78 -16.17
C LYS A 173 -18.34 -17.45 -16.77
N LEU A 174 -17.74 -17.06 -17.88
CA LEU A 174 -18.14 -15.89 -18.68
C LEU A 174 -19.44 -16.16 -19.46
N ASN A 175 -20.27 -15.13 -19.63
CA ASN A 175 -21.44 -15.17 -20.50
C ASN A 175 -21.12 -14.51 -21.86
N PRO A 176 -21.10 -15.28 -22.98
CA PRO A 176 -20.81 -14.73 -24.32
C PRO A 176 -21.64 -13.51 -24.69
N ASP A 177 -22.93 -13.50 -24.35
CA ASP A 177 -23.87 -12.43 -24.73
C ASP A 177 -23.60 -11.12 -24.00
N LYS A 178 -22.87 -11.18 -22.89
CA LYS A 178 -22.50 -10.02 -22.08
C LYS A 178 -21.07 -9.53 -22.37
N ILE A 179 -20.31 -10.22 -23.22
CA ILE A 179 -18.95 -9.82 -23.58
C ILE A 179 -19.04 -8.70 -24.63
N ALA A 180 -18.87 -7.47 -24.18
CA ALA A 180 -18.87 -6.29 -25.01
C ALA A 180 -18.04 -5.18 -24.34
N LYS A 181 -17.32 -4.41 -25.15
CA LYS A 181 -16.51 -3.29 -24.66
C LYS A 181 -17.42 -2.25 -23.99
N ASN A 182 -17.36 -2.17 -22.67
CA ASN A 182 -18.09 -1.23 -21.84
C ASN A 182 -17.15 -0.61 -20.79
N PRO A 183 -16.52 0.53 -21.10
CA PRO A 183 -15.55 1.16 -20.21
C PRO A 183 -16.11 1.49 -18.82
N GLY A 184 -17.37 1.94 -18.75
CA GLY A 184 -18.02 2.31 -17.49
C GLY A 184 -18.27 1.10 -16.59
N LEU A 185 -18.85 0.03 -17.13
CA LEU A 185 -19.09 -1.20 -16.36
C LEU A 185 -17.79 -1.89 -15.95
N ARG A 186 -16.77 -1.84 -16.82
CA ARG A 186 -15.42 -2.32 -16.50
C ARG A 186 -14.83 -1.54 -15.33
N GLN A 187 -15.01 -0.22 -15.32
CA GLN A 187 -14.56 0.62 -14.22
C GLN A 187 -15.28 0.27 -12.92
N VAL A 188 -16.59 0.02 -12.94
CA VAL A 188 -17.35 -0.42 -11.76
C VAL A 188 -16.80 -1.74 -11.22
N GLY A 189 -16.65 -2.76 -12.06
CA GLY A 189 -16.08 -4.06 -11.64
C GLY A 189 -14.67 -3.91 -11.03
N LYS A 190 -13.81 -3.11 -11.68
CA LYS A 190 -12.46 -2.79 -11.15
C LYS A 190 -12.52 -2.03 -9.84
N ALA A 191 -13.40 -1.03 -9.73
CA ALA A 191 -13.52 -0.17 -8.55
C ALA A 191 -13.96 -0.96 -7.33
N VAL A 192 -14.89 -1.91 -7.48
CA VAL A 192 -15.33 -2.75 -6.37
C VAL A 192 -14.18 -3.63 -5.85
N ILE A 193 -13.47 -4.31 -6.74
CA ILE A 193 -12.31 -5.16 -6.38
C ILE A 193 -11.23 -4.32 -5.67
N THR A 194 -10.90 -3.15 -6.20
CA THR A 194 -9.83 -2.30 -5.65
C THR A 194 -10.23 -1.57 -4.36
N SER A 195 -11.48 -1.12 -4.25
CA SER A 195 -11.98 -0.40 -3.06
C SER A 195 -12.18 -1.32 -1.87
N PHE A 196 -12.52 -2.59 -2.11
CA PHE A 196 -12.67 -3.61 -1.07
C PHE A 196 -11.40 -3.71 -0.22
N TRP A 197 -10.23 -3.80 -0.87
CA TRP A 197 -8.94 -3.82 -0.18
C TRP A 197 -8.64 -2.53 0.57
N GLY A 198 -8.92 -1.37 -0.04
CA GLY A 198 -8.75 -0.06 0.61
C GLY A 198 -9.62 0.09 1.86
N LYS A 199 -10.81 -0.52 1.87
CA LYS A 199 -11.72 -0.51 3.00
C LYS A 199 -11.17 -1.29 4.20
N LEU A 200 -10.57 -2.45 3.96
CA LEU A 200 -9.95 -3.27 5.01
C LEU A 200 -8.80 -2.55 5.73
N GLY A 201 -8.06 -1.68 5.02
CA GLY A 201 -6.97 -0.88 5.58
C GLY A 201 -7.39 0.51 6.07
N GLN A 202 -8.68 0.87 6.01
CA GLN A 202 -9.14 2.22 6.31
C GLN A 202 -8.70 2.65 7.72
N ARG A 203 -8.19 3.88 7.84
CA ARG A 203 -7.95 4.51 9.15
C ARG A 203 -9.30 4.75 9.82
N GLU A 204 -9.51 4.12 10.97
CA GLU A 204 -10.79 4.15 11.69
C GLU A 204 -11.03 5.51 12.33
N ASN A 205 -9.99 6.08 12.95
CA ASN A 205 -10.00 7.42 13.50
C ASN A 205 -9.51 8.44 12.45
N GLN A 206 -10.42 8.90 11.59
CA GLN A 206 -10.15 9.97 10.64
C GLN A 206 -10.38 11.34 11.27
N SER A 207 -9.52 12.31 10.94
CA SER A 207 -9.75 13.69 11.34
C SER A 207 -11.01 14.23 10.68
N LYS A 208 -11.91 14.78 11.50
CA LYS A 208 -13.19 15.36 11.13
C LYS A 208 -13.06 16.87 11.07
N THR A 209 -13.83 17.47 10.17
CA THR A 209 -13.92 18.92 10.04
C THR A 209 -15.33 19.37 10.41
N THR A 210 -15.43 20.31 11.34
CA THR A 210 -16.70 20.90 11.76
C THR A 210 -16.65 22.41 11.54
N ILE A 211 -17.67 22.93 10.88
CA ILE A 211 -17.91 24.37 10.76
C ILE A 211 -18.66 24.79 12.02
N VAL A 212 -18.07 25.71 12.77
CA VAL A 212 -18.57 26.17 14.06
C VAL A 212 -18.95 27.64 13.94
N ASN A 213 -20.24 27.93 14.15
CA ASN A 213 -20.78 29.29 14.12
C ASN A 213 -21.22 29.78 15.51
N GLU A 214 -21.16 28.92 16.53
CA GLU A 214 -21.56 29.23 17.89
C GLU A 214 -20.41 28.96 18.87
N PRO A 215 -20.08 29.92 19.78
CA PRO A 215 -19.03 29.73 20.77
C PRO A 215 -19.24 28.49 21.65
N ALA A 216 -20.48 28.13 21.98
CA ALA A 216 -20.79 26.96 22.80
C ALA A 216 -20.33 25.65 22.14
N GLN A 217 -20.50 25.53 20.82
CA GLN A 217 -20.03 24.37 20.05
C GLN A 217 -18.50 24.35 19.95
N PHE A 218 -17.85 25.51 19.90
CA PHE A 218 -16.40 25.59 19.90
C PHE A 218 -15.81 25.13 21.24
N PHE A 219 -16.33 25.67 22.34
CA PHE A 219 -15.87 25.29 23.68
C PHE A 219 -16.20 23.82 24.00
N SER A 220 -17.32 23.29 23.53
CA SER A 220 -17.61 21.86 23.72
C SER A 220 -16.59 20.97 23.00
N LEU A 221 -16.10 21.34 21.81
CA LEU A 221 -15.02 20.62 21.13
C LEU A 221 -13.69 20.70 21.89
N LEU A 222 -13.32 21.89 22.39
CA LEU A 222 -12.07 22.10 23.13
C LEU A 222 -12.05 21.41 24.50
N THR A 223 -13.20 21.34 25.16
CA THR A 223 -13.32 20.78 26.52
C THR A 223 -13.67 19.29 26.52
N ASN A 224 -13.96 18.72 25.35
CA ASN A 224 -14.29 17.30 25.25
C ASN A 224 -13.02 16.45 25.44
N PRO A 225 -12.92 15.66 26.53
CA PRO A 225 -11.72 14.88 26.81
C PRO A 225 -11.52 13.72 25.82
N THR A 226 -12.49 13.44 24.94
CA THR A 226 -12.43 12.40 23.92
C THR A 226 -11.91 12.88 22.57
N ILE A 227 -11.72 14.19 22.42
CA ILE A 227 -11.36 14.84 21.17
C ILE A 227 -9.98 15.49 21.32
N ASN A 228 -9.17 15.33 20.28
CA ASN A 228 -7.99 16.13 20.03
C ASN A 228 -8.32 17.15 18.94
N VAL A 229 -8.24 18.44 19.26
CA VAL A 229 -8.40 19.50 18.27
C VAL A 229 -7.05 19.74 17.61
N ASN A 230 -7.00 19.52 16.29
CA ASN A 230 -5.78 19.59 15.50
C ASN A 230 -5.50 21.02 15.02
N THR A 231 -6.52 21.66 14.42
CA THR A 231 -6.39 23.02 13.87
C THR A 231 -7.70 23.78 13.99
N VAL A 232 -7.61 25.09 14.25
CA VAL A 232 -8.75 26.01 14.22
C VAL A 232 -8.43 27.11 13.22
N GLN A 233 -9.28 27.28 12.20
CA GLN A 233 -9.13 28.30 11.17
C GLN A 233 -10.32 29.24 11.20
N THR A 234 -10.07 30.54 11.31
CA THR A 234 -11.09 31.58 11.17
C THR A 234 -11.36 31.83 9.69
N ILE A 235 -12.61 31.61 9.25
CA ILE A 235 -13.00 31.93 7.86
C ILE A 235 -13.52 33.37 7.78
N ASN A 236 -14.29 33.77 8.78
CA ASN A 236 -14.80 35.14 8.96
C ASN A 236 -15.10 35.37 10.46
N GLU A 237 -15.66 36.54 10.78
CA GLU A 237 -15.94 36.96 12.17
C GLU A 237 -16.85 36.00 12.95
N ASN A 238 -17.71 35.23 12.27
CA ASN A 238 -18.73 34.38 12.89
C ASN A 238 -18.55 32.89 12.57
N THR A 239 -17.48 32.50 11.86
CA THR A 239 -17.30 31.11 11.39
C THR A 239 -15.88 30.62 11.60
N LEU A 240 -15.77 29.54 12.36
CA LEU A 240 -14.55 28.76 12.55
C LEU A 240 -14.66 27.43 11.79
N VAL A 241 -13.56 26.99 11.21
CA VAL A 241 -13.38 25.63 10.72
C VAL A 241 -12.43 24.92 11.67
N VAL A 242 -12.97 23.94 12.40
CA VAL A 242 -12.24 23.18 13.41
C VAL A 242 -11.98 21.79 12.86
N ASN A 243 -10.71 21.41 12.75
CA ASN A 243 -10.28 20.05 12.47
C ASN A 243 -9.94 19.34 13.78
N TRP A 244 -10.47 18.14 13.96
CA TRP A 244 -10.32 17.38 15.20
C TRP A 244 -10.39 15.88 14.95
N GLU A 245 -9.87 15.07 15.86
CA GLU A 245 -9.99 13.61 15.82
C GLU A 245 -10.28 13.05 17.22
N HIS A 246 -10.71 11.79 17.31
CA HIS A 246 -10.86 11.16 18.62
C HIS A 246 -9.47 10.81 19.17
N LYS A 247 -9.32 10.74 20.49
CA LYS A 247 -8.11 10.13 21.09
C LYS A 247 -8.08 8.63 20.77
N GLU A 248 -6.90 8.08 20.48
CA GLU A 248 -6.73 6.69 20.00
C GLU A 248 -7.38 5.64 20.90
N GLU A 249 -7.45 5.88 22.20
CA GLU A 249 -8.02 4.94 23.17
C GLU A 249 -9.55 4.81 23.12
N VAL A 250 -10.25 5.68 22.35
CA VAL A 250 -11.72 5.83 22.46
C VAL A 250 -12.43 5.92 21.10
N TYR A 251 -11.92 5.23 20.08
CA TYR A 251 -12.66 5.03 18.85
C TYR A 251 -13.25 3.61 18.79
N ASP A 252 -14.48 3.50 18.27
CA ASP A 252 -15.09 2.20 18.01
C ASP A 252 -14.45 1.57 16.77
N PRO A 253 -13.95 0.32 16.84
CA PRO A 253 -13.41 -0.34 15.67
C PRO A 253 -14.51 -0.51 14.62
N LEU A 254 -14.17 -0.28 13.36
CA LEU A 254 -15.12 -0.43 12.27
C LEU A 254 -15.28 -1.93 11.95
N PRO A 255 -16.50 -2.50 11.94
CA PRO A 255 -16.72 -3.91 11.60
C PRO A 255 -16.25 -4.30 10.18
N THR A 256 -15.96 -3.31 9.35
CA THR A 256 -15.53 -3.46 7.96
C THR A 256 -14.01 -3.35 7.77
N VAL A 257 -13.27 -3.09 8.85
CA VAL A 257 -11.81 -2.93 8.83
C VAL A 257 -11.14 -4.18 9.38
N ASN A 258 -10.12 -4.66 8.68
CA ASN A 258 -9.23 -5.69 9.16
C ASN A 258 -7.83 -5.38 8.62
N VAL A 259 -7.05 -4.68 9.43
CA VAL A 259 -5.72 -4.18 9.07
C VAL A 259 -4.78 -5.34 8.73
N CYS A 260 -4.90 -6.46 9.44
CA CYS A 260 -4.06 -7.65 9.22
C CYS A 260 -4.30 -8.25 7.83
N LEU A 261 -5.56 -8.36 7.40
CA LEU A 261 -5.87 -8.80 6.03
C LEU A 261 -5.34 -7.80 4.99
N ALA A 262 -5.50 -6.51 5.22
CA ALA A 262 -4.97 -5.49 4.32
C ALA A 262 -3.42 -5.54 4.22
N ALA A 263 -2.74 -5.79 5.35
CA ALA A 263 -1.28 -5.90 5.40
C ALA A 263 -0.82 -7.13 4.61
N TYR A 264 -1.47 -8.28 4.82
CA TYR A 264 -1.16 -9.52 4.11
C TYR A 264 -1.40 -9.39 2.60
N THR A 265 -2.52 -8.81 2.17
CA THR A 265 -2.79 -8.56 0.74
C THR A 265 -1.72 -7.66 0.13
N THR A 266 -1.28 -6.62 0.85
CA THR A 266 -0.24 -5.70 0.37
C THR A 266 1.12 -6.39 0.27
N ALA A 267 1.50 -7.18 1.28
CA ALA A 267 2.73 -7.95 1.28
C ALA A 267 2.77 -8.96 0.13
N GLN A 268 1.68 -9.69 -0.10
CA GLN A 268 1.57 -10.62 -1.22
C GLN A 268 1.69 -9.92 -2.58
N ALA A 269 1.09 -8.73 -2.74
CA ALA A 269 1.27 -7.93 -3.95
C ALA A 269 2.74 -7.48 -4.14
N ARG A 270 3.42 -7.05 -3.06
CA ARG A 270 4.85 -6.68 -3.10
C ARG A 270 5.72 -7.87 -3.47
N LEU A 271 5.50 -9.03 -2.86
CA LEU A 271 6.24 -10.27 -3.15
C LEU A 271 5.99 -10.74 -4.59
N LYS A 272 4.76 -10.59 -5.10
CA LYS A 272 4.44 -10.90 -6.50
C LYS A 272 5.23 -10.00 -7.47
N LEU A 273 5.24 -8.69 -7.24
CA LEU A 273 6.05 -7.77 -8.04
C LEU A 273 7.55 -8.12 -7.91
N TYR A 274 8.02 -8.34 -6.69
CA TYR A 274 9.40 -8.70 -6.40
C TYR A 274 9.84 -9.98 -7.13
N SER A 275 8.96 -10.96 -7.32
CA SER A 275 9.28 -12.18 -8.08
C SER A 275 9.67 -11.94 -9.55
N TYR A 276 9.21 -10.82 -10.13
CA TYR A 276 9.65 -10.36 -11.44
C TYR A 276 10.94 -9.54 -11.33
N LEU A 277 11.01 -8.61 -10.37
CA LEU A 277 12.21 -7.78 -10.15
C LEU A 277 13.45 -8.64 -9.87
N GLU A 278 13.31 -9.71 -9.10
CA GLU A 278 14.36 -10.66 -8.77
C GLU A 278 14.97 -11.35 -10.00
N LYS A 279 14.16 -11.58 -11.04
CA LYS A 279 14.62 -12.20 -12.30
C LYS A 279 15.14 -11.17 -13.31
N LEU A 280 14.63 -9.95 -13.24
CA LEU A 280 15.07 -8.84 -14.09
C LEU A 280 16.40 -8.26 -13.61
N ASP A 281 16.61 -8.22 -12.30
CA ASP A 281 17.81 -7.73 -11.63
C ASP A 281 18.24 -6.33 -12.12
N ASP A 282 19.46 -6.19 -12.64
CA ASP A 282 20.06 -4.94 -13.13
C ASP A 282 19.34 -4.34 -14.34
N ARG A 283 18.39 -5.06 -14.94
CA ARG A 283 17.60 -4.62 -16.10
C ARG A 283 16.39 -3.79 -15.71
N VAL A 284 16.00 -3.76 -14.44
CA VAL A 284 14.90 -2.92 -13.97
C VAL A 284 15.30 -1.44 -14.10
N LEU A 285 14.46 -0.65 -14.78
CA LEU A 285 14.60 0.81 -14.86
C LEU A 285 13.71 1.49 -13.81
N TYR A 286 12.48 1.01 -13.66
CA TYR A 286 11.48 1.58 -12.77
C TYR A 286 10.41 0.55 -12.42
N TYR A 287 9.81 0.66 -11.25
CA TYR A 287 8.64 -0.14 -10.88
C TYR A 287 7.67 0.68 -10.01
N ASP A 288 6.37 0.46 -10.20
CA ASP A 288 5.32 1.05 -9.36
C ASP A 288 4.14 0.10 -9.19
N THR A 289 3.94 -0.35 -7.95
CA THR A 289 2.83 -1.13 -7.39
C THR A 289 2.54 -2.46 -8.09
N ASP A 290 2.21 -2.41 -9.37
CA ASP A 290 1.82 -3.51 -10.25
C ASP A 290 2.44 -3.39 -11.66
N SER A 291 3.41 -2.48 -11.85
CA SER A 291 4.08 -2.24 -13.13
C SER A 291 5.61 -2.28 -13.00
N VAL A 292 6.29 -2.65 -14.07
CA VAL A 292 7.75 -2.62 -14.20
C VAL A 292 8.14 -2.12 -15.60
N ILE A 293 9.14 -1.24 -15.66
CA ILE A 293 9.82 -0.82 -16.88
C ILE A 293 11.23 -1.40 -16.79
N TYR A 294 11.66 -2.13 -17.80
CA TYR A 294 12.94 -2.83 -17.82
C TYR A 294 13.54 -2.88 -19.21
N ILE A 295 14.82 -3.24 -19.28
CA ILE A 295 15.56 -3.47 -20.52
C ILE A 295 15.29 -4.90 -20.98
N SER A 296 14.64 -5.08 -22.12
CA SER A 296 14.55 -6.38 -22.80
C SER A 296 15.77 -6.57 -23.71
N ARG A 297 16.37 -7.76 -23.66
CA ARG A 297 17.51 -8.15 -24.49
C ARG A 297 17.24 -9.51 -25.15
N PRO A 298 17.66 -9.73 -26.40
CA PRO A 298 17.60 -11.04 -27.02
C PRO A 298 18.30 -12.10 -26.15
N SER A 299 17.70 -13.29 -26.06
CA SER A 299 18.25 -14.46 -25.34
C SER A 299 18.26 -14.40 -23.80
N GLU A 300 17.84 -13.31 -23.18
CA GLU A 300 17.62 -13.25 -21.73
C GLU A 300 16.17 -13.56 -21.37
N TRP A 301 15.90 -13.86 -20.10
CA TRP A 301 14.53 -14.06 -19.62
C TRP A 301 13.72 -12.78 -19.79
N ASP A 302 12.51 -12.91 -20.33
CA ASP A 302 11.57 -11.81 -20.50
C ASP A 302 10.30 -12.04 -19.66
N VAL A 303 9.61 -10.96 -19.28
CA VAL A 303 8.41 -11.02 -18.44
C VAL A 303 7.29 -11.68 -19.23
N PRO A 304 6.75 -12.83 -18.79
CA PRO A 304 5.68 -13.50 -19.51
C PRO A 304 4.42 -12.66 -19.47
N LEU A 305 3.92 -12.34 -20.66
CA LEU A 305 2.66 -11.63 -20.83
C LEU A 305 1.48 -12.61 -20.80
N GLY A 306 0.35 -12.12 -20.35
CA GLY A 306 -0.84 -12.93 -20.24
C GLY A 306 -2.12 -12.10 -20.10
N SER A 307 -3.26 -12.78 -20.17
CA SER A 307 -4.59 -12.17 -20.14
C SER A 307 -5.41 -12.56 -18.91
N PHE A 308 -4.82 -13.35 -18.02
CA PHE A 308 -5.45 -13.91 -16.83
C PHE A 308 -5.08 -13.13 -15.57
N LEU A 309 -5.75 -13.42 -14.46
CA LEU A 309 -5.60 -12.68 -13.21
C LEU A 309 -4.17 -12.83 -12.65
N GLY A 310 -3.51 -11.70 -12.39
CA GLY A 310 -2.17 -11.67 -11.82
C GLY A 310 -1.02 -11.90 -12.82
N GLU A 311 -1.35 -12.06 -14.10
CA GLU A 311 -0.38 -12.02 -15.21
C GLU A 311 -0.05 -10.57 -15.59
N MET A 312 1.12 -10.36 -16.19
CA MET A 312 1.56 -9.04 -16.65
C MET A 312 0.99 -8.76 -18.04
N THR A 313 0.61 -7.51 -18.31
CA THR A 313 0.11 -7.07 -19.61
C THR A 313 1.03 -6.02 -20.22
N ASP A 314 1.13 -5.99 -21.55
CA ASP A 314 1.88 -4.95 -22.25
C ASP A 314 1.07 -3.65 -22.34
N GLU A 315 1.50 -2.61 -21.62
CA GLU A 315 0.87 -1.29 -21.69
C GLU A 315 1.16 -0.55 -23.01
N LEU A 316 2.19 -0.94 -23.75
CA LEU A 316 2.60 -0.29 -24.99
C LEU A 316 1.79 -0.74 -26.20
N GLU A 317 1.00 -1.82 -26.08
CA GLU A 317 0.11 -2.32 -27.13
C GLU A 317 -0.88 -1.23 -27.61
N CYS A 318 -1.22 -0.26 -26.76
CA CYS A 318 -2.05 0.88 -27.14
C CYS A 318 -1.44 1.79 -28.21
N TYR A 319 -0.12 1.75 -28.41
CA TYR A 319 0.60 2.45 -29.48
C TYR A 319 0.73 1.60 -30.75
N GLY A 320 0.35 0.33 -30.71
CA GLY A 320 0.45 -0.63 -31.81
C GLY A 320 1.31 -1.84 -31.45
N GLY A 321 1.04 -2.97 -32.10
CA GLY A 321 1.78 -4.22 -31.87
C GLY A 321 3.29 -4.05 -32.11
N GLY A 322 4.10 -4.56 -31.17
CA GLY A 322 5.57 -4.44 -31.22
C GLY A 322 6.11 -3.06 -30.88
N SER A 323 5.31 -2.17 -30.30
CA SER A 323 5.80 -0.89 -29.79
C SER A 323 6.76 -1.10 -28.61
N TYR A 324 7.83 -0.32 -28.55
CA TYR A 324 8.83 -0.41 -27.49
C TYR A 324 9.36 0.95 -27.07
N ILE A 325 9.83 1.04 -25.83
CA ILE A 325 10.44 2.26 -25.29
C ILE A 325 11.87 2.40 -25.84
N THR A 326 12.18 3.55 -26.40
CA THR A 326 13.51 3.89 -26.93
C THR A 326 14.33 4.74 -25.96
N THR A 327 13.66 5.54 -25.13
CA THR A 327 14.30 6.40 -24.15
C THR A 327 13.45 6.47 -22.89
N PHE A 328 14.11 6.38 -21.73
CA PHE A 328 13.48 6.50 -20.42
C PHE A 328 14.26 7.48 -19.55
N ALA A 329 13.55 8.33 -18.82
CA ALA A 329 14.11 9.24 -17.83
C ALA A 329 13.23 9.26 -16.58
N SER A 330 13.82 9.22 -15.40
CA SER A 330 13.12 9.34 -14.13
C SER A 330 13.74 10.45 -13.27
N GLY A 331 12.87 11.30 -12.71
CA GLY A 331 13.23 12.25 -11.66
C GLY A 331 12.97 11.71 -10.25
N GLY A 332 12.63 10.42 -10.13
CA GLY A 332 12.28 9.75 -8.88
C GLY A 332 10.89 9.09 -8.91
N PRO A 333 10.42 8.58 -7.75
CA PRO A 333 9.14 7.91 -7.64
C PRO A 333 7.98 8.78 -8.16
N LYS A 334 7.20 8.23 -9.10
CA LYS A 334 6.02 8.88 -9.72
C LYS A 334 6.34 10.14 -10.54
N LEU A 335 7.59 10.32 -10.92
CA LEU A 335 8.08 11.35 -11.82
C LEU A 335 8.99 10.71 -12.87
N TYR A 336 8.44 10.42 -14.04
CA TYR A 336 9.21 9.83 -15.14
C TYR A 336 8.61 10.17 -16.50
N ALA A 337 9.45 10.07 -17.52
CA ALA A 337 9.09 10.26 -18.91
C ALA A 337 9.72 9.16 -19.77
N TYR A 338 9.03 8.80 -20.85
CA TYR A 338 9.56 7.83 -21.80
C TYR A 338 9.06 8.11 -23.21
N ARG A 339 9.89 7.73 -24.19
CA ARG A 339 9.58 7.79 -25.62
C ARG A 339 9.35 6.39 -26.15
N VAL A 340 8.19 6.18 -26.76
CA VAL A 340 7.79 4.92 -27.40
C VAL A 340 7.96 5.07 -28.91
N TYR A 341 8.55 4.08 -29.56
CA TYR A 341 8.50 3.94 -31.02
C TYR A 341 7.43 2.89 -31.38
N SER A 342 6.53 3.24 -32.29
CA SER A 342 5.50 2.36 -32.84
C SER A 342 5.89 1.93 -34.26
N PRO A 343 6.33 0.69 -34.48
CA PRO A 343 6.70 0.20 -35.80
C PRO A 343 5.51 0.16 -36.78
N THR A 344 4.29 -0.04 -36.28
CA THR A 344 3.09 -0.14 -37.12
C THR A 344 2.63 1.22 -37.65
N GLN A 345 2.89 2.30 -36.90
CA GLN A 345 2.54 3.66 -37.29
C GLN A 345 3.74 4.47 -37.82
N ASP A 346 4.95 3.92 -37.69
CA ASP A 346 6.24 4.58 -37.91
C ASP A 346 6.32 5.95 -37.20
N LYS A 347 5.96 5.97 -35.92
CA LYS A 347 5.85 7.20 -35.12
C LYS A 347 6.43 7.06 -33.73
N TYR A 348 6.91 8.19 -33.22
CA TYR A 348 7.33 8.34 -31.84
C TYR A 348 6.22 8.97 -30.99
N HIS A 349 6.05 8.46 -29.77
CA HIS A 349 5.12 8.97 -28.78
C HIS A 349 5.86 9.30 -27.49
N ASP A 350 5.74 10.55 -27.02
CA ASP A 350 6.33 10.98 -25.75
C ASP A 350 5.27 10.93 -24.65
N THR A 351 5.57 10.24 -23.57
CA THR A 351 4.71 10.16 -22.39
C THR A 351 5.43 10.71 -21.18
N ILE A 352 4.78 11.62 -20.46
CA ILE A 352 5.27 12.15 -19.18
C ILE A 352 4.26 11.80 -18.09
N LYS A 353 4.76 11.20 -17.00
CA LYS A 353 3.99 10.85 -15.81
C LYS A 353 4.51 11.68 -14.64
N VAL A 354 3.69 12.64 -14.20
CA VAL A 354 3.94 13.46 -13.02
C VAL A 354 2.76 13.34 -12.08
N LYS A 355 3.00 12.89 -10.86
CA LYS A 355 1.99 12.88 -9.80
C LYS A 355 2.34 13.90 -8.71
N GLY A 356 1.41 14.78 -8.38
CA GLY A 356 1.60 15.82 -7.35
C GLY A 356 2.14 17.16 -7.86
N GLY A 357 2.39 17.29 -9.17
CA GLY A 357 2.69 18.59 -9.80
C GLY A 357 1.46 19.48 -9.80
N ARG A 358 1.43 20.51 -8.96
CA ARG A 358 0.56 21.68 -9.17
C ARG A 358 1.34 22.61 -10.09
N SER A 359 0.78 22.98 -11.25
CA SER A 359 1.22 24.20 -11.92
C SER A 359 0.99 25.34 -10.93
N ARG A 360 2.07 25.97 -10.47
CA ARG A 360 1.94 27.25 -9.78
C ARG A 360 1.64 28.34 -10.79
#